data_AF-U9SX77-F1
#
_entry.id   AF-U9SX77-F1
#
_cell.length_a   1.000
_cell.length_b   1.000
_cell.length_c   1.000
_cell.angle_alpha   90.00
_cell.angle_beta   90.00
_cell.angle_gamma   90.00
#
_symmetry.space_group_name_H-M   'P 1'
#
loop_
_entity.id
_entity.type
_entity.pdbx_description
1 polymer ?
#
loop_
_entity_poly.entity_id
_entity_poly.type
_entity_poly.pdbx_seq_one_letter_code
_entity_poly.pdbx_strand_id
1 'polypeptide(L)'
;MLQYITFSHLRVLKFLFAIPRVETLIKFLEINGDHDNSLNLAVAKFCPSLKNLITLFEENELETLKIILNNCQYLESIRVWCGEGYLNDKEFLNVLDLEEFFINWKNRISQNSLSLTIYKNFDGFGLESNVENMEIIKKYMKLGIIDKFITKEYDYFEY
;
A
#
# COMPACT_ATOMS: atom_id res chain seq x y z
N MET A 1 -31.24 -4.19 2.34
CA MET A 1 -30.34 -3.40 3.21
C MET A 1 -29.17 -4.31 3.56
N LEU A 2 -28.11 -4.31 2.76
CA LEU A 2 -26.87 -5.04 3.05
C LEU A 2 -26.12 -4.22 4.11
N GLN A 3 -26.01 -4.75 5.33
CA GLN A 3 -25.11 -4.19 6.32
C GLN A 3 -23.67 -4.38 5.83
N TYR A 4 -22.93 -3.29 5.67
CA TYR A 4 -21.51 -3.33 5.32
C TYR A 4 -20.77 -4.16 6.36
N ILE A 5 -20.17 -5.28 5.94
CA ILE A 5 -19.31 -6.10 6.78
C ILE A 5 -17.97 -5.38 6.88
N THR A 6 -17.63 -4.90 8.08
CA THR A 6 -16.30 -4.37 8.39
C THR A 6 -15.41 -5.51 8.87
N PHE A 7 -14.21 -5.63 8.30
CA PHE A 7 -13.24 -6.65 8.69
C PHE A 7 -12.28 -6.12 9.76
N SER A 8 -12.83 -5.75 10.92
CA SER A 8 -12.08 -5.18 12.06
C SER A 8 -11.01 -6.11 12.67
N HIS A 9 -10.96 -7.36 12.24
CA HIS A 9 -9.97 -8.35 12.66
C HIS A 9 -9.01 -8.77 11.54
N LEU A 10 -9.20 -8.30 10.30
CA LEU A 10 -8.29 -8.64 9.21
C LEU A 10 -6.99 -7.85 9.39
N ARG A 11 -5.90 -8.59 9.60
CA ARG A 11 -4.57 -8.03 9.91
C ARG A 11 -3.59 -8.12 8.74
N VAL A 12 -3.81 -9.07 7.83
CA VAL A 12 -2.94 -9.32 6.68
C VAL A 12 -3.81 -9.48 5.45
N LEU A 13 -3.52 -8.71 4.40
CA LEU A 13 -4.16 -8.84 3.10
C LEU A 13 -3.08 -8.82 2.02
N LYS A 14 -3.20 -9.76 1.07
CA LYS A 14 -2.25 -9.94 -0.02
C LYS A 14 -3.00 -10.08 -1.34
N PHE A 15 -2.67 -9.24 -2.30
CA PHE A 15 -3.08 -9.44 -3.69
C PHE A 15 -1.83 -9.72 -4.52
N LEU A 16 -1.79 -10.89 -5.15
CA LEU A 16 -0.68 -11.35 -5.98
C LEU A 16 -1.11 -11.35 -7.45
N PHE A 17 -0.18 -11.00 -8.34
CA PHE A 17 -0.40 -10.82 -9.78
C PHE A 17 -0.95 -12.07 -10.50
N ALA A 18 -0.72 -13.25 -9.92
CA ALA A 18 -1.30 -14.50 -10.36
C ALA A 18 -1.88 -15.21 -9.14
N ILE A 19 -3.21 -15.27 -9.01
CA ILE A 19 -3.91 -16.47 -8.51
C ILE A 19 -5.43 -16.33 -8.76
N PRO A 20 -6.06 -17.28 -9.48
CA PRO A 20 -7.51 -17.40 -9.66
C PRO A 20 -8.23 -18.04 -8.45
N ARG A 21 -7.81 -17.74 -7.22
CA ARG A 21 -8.49 -18.16 -5.96
C ARG A 21 -8.88 -17.02 -5.05
N VAL A 22 -8.78 -15.80 -5.58
CA VAL A 22 -9.39 -14.63 -4.97
C VAL A 22 -10.79 -14.42 -5.54
N GLU A 23 -11.30 -15.22 -6.49
CA GLU A 23 -12.65 -15.04 -7.00
C GLU A 23 -13.69 -14.94 -5.88
N THR A 24 -13.58 -15.67 -4.77
CA THR A 24 -14.53 -15.53 -3.65
C THR A 24 -14.29 -14.29 -2.80
N LEU A 25 -13.04 -13.84 -2.60
CA LEU A 25 -12.72 -12.65 -1.78
C LEU A 25 -12.86 -11.35 -2.60
N ILE A 26 -12.47 -11.35 -3.87
CA ILE A 26 -12.75 -10.33 -4.89
C ILE A 26 -14.25 -10.27 -5.11
N LYS A 27 -14.97 -11.37 -5.43
CA LYS A 27 -16.44 -11.31 -5.52
C LYS A 27 -17.06 -10.86 -4.20
N PHE A 28 -16.55 -11.24 -3.02
CA PHE A 28 -17.08 -10.74 -1.75
C PHE A 28 -16.84 -9.23 -1.53
N LEU A 29 -15.67 -8.72 -1.88
CA LEU A 29 -15.34 -7.29 -1.78
C LEU A 29 -16.01 -6.47 -2.90
N GLU A 30 -16.24 -7.05 -4.07
CA GLU A 30 -17.00 -6.49 -5.21
C GLU A 30 -18.52 -6.58 -5.02
N ILE A 31 -19.04 -7.57 -4.27
CA ILE A 31 -20.46 -7.67 -3.94
C ILE A 31 -20.82 -6.66 -2.84
N ASN A 32 -19.88 -6.34 -1.94
CA ASN A 32 -20.05 -5.32 -0.90
C ASN A 32 -19.50 -3.94 -1.29
N GLY A 33 -18.73 -3.88 -2.37
CA GLY A 33 -18.22 -2.67 -2.99
C GLY A 33 -19.12 -2.27 -4.15
N ASP A 34 -19.30 -0.97 -4.35
CA ASP A 34 -19.92 -0.47 -5.58
C ASP A 34 -19.13 -0.98 -6.80
N HIS A 35 -19.82 -1.35 -7.89
CA HIS A 35 -19.24 -1.98 -9.09
C HIS A 35 -18.15 -1.12 -9.78
N ASP A 36 -17.96 0.12 -9.32
CA ASP A 36 -17.00 1.12 -9.81
C ASP A 36 -15.74 1.29 -8.94
N ASN A 37 -15.63 0.62 -7.78
CA ASN A 37 -14.48 0.83 -6.88
C ASN A 37 -13.38 -0.22 -7.08
N SER A 38 -12.14 0.23 -7.25
CA SER A 38 -10.97 -0.66 -7.26
C SER A 38 -10.81 -1.43 -5.95
N LEU A 39 -10.15 -2.58 -6.03
CA LEU A 39 -9.89 -3.46 -4.89
C LEU A 39 -9.19 -2.73 -3.73
N ASN A 40 -8.21 -1.89 -4.05
CA ASN A 40 -7.47 -1.07 -3.08
C ASN A 40 -8.40 -0.12 -2.32
N LEU A 41 -9.39 0.47 -2.99
CA LEU A 41 -10.35 1.35 -2.36
C LEU A 41 -11.28 0.59 -1.40
N ALA A 42 -11.64 -0.65 -1.73
CA ALA A 42 -12.36 -1.53 -0.82
C ALA A 42 -11.51 -1.85 0.43
N VAL A 43 -10.20 -2.11 0.28
CA VAL A 43 -9.29 -2.30 1.43
C VAL A 43 -9.34 -1.08 2.35
N ALA A 44 -9.20 0.11 1.78
CA ALA A 44 -9.18 1.37 2.52
C ALA A 44 -10.46 1.60 3.32
N LYS A 45 -11.61 1.15 2.79
CA LYS A 45 -12.93 1.32 3.42
C LYS A 45 -13.23 0.24 4.47
N PHE A 46 -12.90 -1.01 4.19
CA PHE A 46 -13.42 -2.15 4.96
C PHE A 46 -12.39 -2.81 5.89
N CYS A 47 -11.11 -2.44 5.79
CA CYS A 47 -10.01 -3.04 6.54
C CYS A 47 -9.25 -2.02 7.43
N PRO A 48 -9.90 -1.27 8.33
CA PRO A 48 -9.23 -0.22 9.13
C PRO A 48 -8.17 -0.79 10.09
N SER A 49 -8.29 -2.06 10.49
CA SER A 49 -7.37 -2.79 11.37
C SER A 49 -6.17 -3.43 10.66
N LEU A 50 -6.01 -3.16 9.36
CA LEU A 50 -4.97 -3.80 8.56
C LEU A 50 -3.59 -3.43 9.07
N LYS A 51 -2.74 -4.45 9.29
CA LYS A 51 -1.34 -4.28 9.72
C LYS A 51 -0.36 -4.47 8.58
N ASN A 52 -0.67 -5.37 7.64
CA ASN A 52 0.22 -5.71 6.53
C ASN A 52 -0.57 -5.66 5.23
N LEU A 53 -0.13 -4.81 4.31
CA LEU A 53 -0.67 -4.70 2.97
C LEU A 53 0.38 -5.12 1.96
N ILE A 54 0.00 -6.01 1.06
CA ILE A 54 0.74 -6.28 -0.17
C ILE A 54 -0.22 -6.00 -1.31
N THR A 55 0.09 -4.98 -2.11
CA THR A 55 -0.78 -4.59 -3.22
C THR A 55 -0.01 -3.89 -4.33
N LEU A 56 -0.62 -3.86 -5.51
CA LEU A 56 -0.21 -3.02 -6.63
C LEU A 56 -1.19 -1.84 -6.72
N PHE A 57 -0.70 -0.68 -7.15
CA PHE A 57 -1.54 0.49 -7.43
C PHE A 57 -1.46 0.79 -8.92
N GLU A 58 -2.59 0.90 -9.60
CA GLU A 58 -2.62 1.40 -10.98
C GLU A 58 -2.22 2.88 -11.02
N GLU A 59 -1.80 3.38 -12.18
CA GLU A 59 -1.34 4.78 -12.36
C GLU A 59 -2.36 5.82 -11.86
N ASN A 60 -3.66 5.52 -11.97
CA ASN A 60 -4.75 6.40 -11.52
C ASN A 60 -5.14 6.22 -10.04
N GLU A 61 -4.52 5.31 -9.29
CA GLU A 61 -4.89 4.98 -7.90
C GLU A 61 -4.11 5.76 -6.83
N LEU A 62 -3.47 6.87 -7.21
CA LEU A 62 -2.79 7.77 -6.28
C LEU A 62 -3.67 8.19 -5.09
N GLU A 63 -4.94 8.53 -5.36
CA GLU A 63 -5.87 8.94 -4.32
C GLU A 63 -6.24 7.78 -3.40
N THR A 64 -6.36 6.57 -3.96
CA THR A 64 -6.61 5.35 -3.18
C THR A 64 -5.49 5.06 -2.20
N LEU A 65 -4.23 5.25 -2.61
CA LEU A 65 -3.08 5.14 -1.71
C LEU A 65 -3.22 6.07 -0.50
N LYS A 66 -3.60 7.34 -0.71
CA LYS A 66 -3.82 8.29 0.40
C LYS A 66 -4.92 7.82 1.35
N ILE A 67 -6.04 7.34 0.80
CA ILE A 67 -7.17 6.83 1.59
C ILE A 67 -6.73 5.63 2.43
N ILE A 68 -5.93 4.71 1.87
CA ILE A 68 -5.38 3.57 2.63
C ILE A 68 -4.50 4.05 3.78
N LEU A 69 -3.55 4.95 3.53
CA LEU A 69 -2.63 5.44 4.55
C LEU A 69 -3.36 6.18 5.68
N ASN A 70 -4.47 6.85 5.37
CA ASN A 70 -5.30 7.55 6.35
C ASN A 70 -6.20 6.60 7.16
N ASN A 71 -6.84 5.62 6.51
CA ASN A 71 -7.85 4.77 7.14
C ASN A 71 -7.26 3.53 7.83
N CYS A 72 -6.17 2.96 7.32
CA CYS A 72 -5.52 1.78 7.89
C CYS A 72 -4.55 2.19 9.01
N GLN A 73 -5.09 2.71 10.12
CA GLN A 73 -4.30 3.28 11.21
C GLN A 73 -3.44 2.26 12.00
N TYR A 74 -3.60 0.97 11.73
CA TYR A 74 -2.78 -0.09 12.30
C TYR A 74 -1.65 -0.55 11.37
N LEU A 75 -1.51 0.06 10.19
CA LEU A 75 -0.57 -0.39 9.16
C LEU A 75 0.87 -0.30 9.66
N GLU A 76 1.59 -1.41 9.59
CA GLU A 76 2.96 -1.59 10.07
C GLU A 76 3.88 -2.02 8.92
N SER A 77 3.31 -2.64 7.88
CA SER A 77 4.05 -2.99 6.68
C SER A 77 3.22 -2.74 5.44
N ILE A 78 3.86 -2.11 4.45
CA ILE A 78 3.33 -1.99 3.10
C ILE A 78 4.36 -2.53 2.11
N ARG A 79 3.90 -3.39 1.20
CA ARG A 79 4.67 -3.85 0.06
C ARG A 79 3.95 -3.47 -1.22
N VAL A 80 4.64 -2.73 -2.07
CA VAL A 80 4.07 -2.17 -3.30
C VAL A 80 4.89 -2.56 -4.51
N TRP A 81 4.21 -2.75 -5.64
CA TRP A 81 4.84 -2.77 -6.96
C TRP A 81 4.71 -1.38 -7.57
N CYS A 82 5.82 -0.83 -8.03
CA CYS A 82 5.88 0.46 -8.73
C CYS A 82 6.60 0.26 -10.07
N GLY A 83 6.19 0.99 -11.12
CA GLY A 83 6.78 0.85 -12.46
C GLY A 83 5.79 1.04 -13.60
N GLU A 84 6.15 0.63 -14.81
CA GLU A 84 5.31 0.80 -16.01
C GLU A 84 3.94 0.12 -15.86
N GLY A 85 2.86 0.88 -16.07
CA GLY A 85 1.48 0.43 -15.89
C GLY A 85 0.97 0.50 -14.44
N TYR A 86 1.80 0.96 -13.51
CA TYR A 86 1.48 1.14 -12.08
C TYR A 86 1.86 2.55 -11.62
N LEU A 87 1.43 2.89 -10.42
CA LEU A 87 1.83 4.12 -9.75
C LEU A 87 3.37 4.25 -9.78
N ASN A 88 3.85 5.32 -10.39
CA ASN A 88 5.29 5.49 -10.55
C ASN A 88 5.95 5.88 -9.21
N ASP A 89 7.24 5.58 -9.10
CA ASP A 89 8.05 5.82 -7.90
C ASP A 89 7.91 7.25 -7.34
N LYS A 90 7.87 8.23 -8.25
CA LYS A 90 7.81 9.64 -7.87
C LYS A 90 6.46 10.00 -7.28
N GLU A 91 5.36 9.54 -7.88
CA GLU A 91 4.01 9.76 -7.38
C GLU A 91 3.79 9.08 -6.02
N PHE A 92 4.29 7.85 -5.86
CA PHE A 92 4.27 7.15 -4.58
C PHE A 92 5.01 7.94 -3.49
N LEU A 93 6.22 8.41 -3.78
CA LEU A 93 6.99 9.22 -2.82
C LEU A 93 6.37 10.58 -2.55
N ASN A 94 5.74 11.21 -3.55
CA ASN A 94 5.05 12.47 -3.35
C ASN A 94 3.96 12.35 -2.30
N VAL A 95 3.24 11.22 -2.23
CA VAL A 95 2.25 10.97 -1.16
C VAL A 95 2.92 10.96 0.21
N LEU A 96 4.06 10.27 0.33
CA LEU A 96 4.81 10.24 1.59
C LEU A 96 5.33 11.63 1.96
N ASP A 97 5.64 12.48 0.98
CA ASP A 97 6.17 13.82 1.21
C ASP A 97 5.12 14.89 1.55
N LEU A 98 3.84 14.54 1.57
CA LEU A 98 2.77 15.44 1.98
C LEU A 98 2.81 15.68 3.50
N GLU A 99 2.71 16.93 3.92
CA GLU A 99 2.60 17.29 5.34
C GLU A 99 1.42 16.59 6.04
N GLU A 100 0.31 16.43 5.32
CA GLU A 100 -0.88 15.73 5.83
C GLU A 100 -0.57 14.27 6.19
N PHE A 101 0.23 13.57 5.36
CA PHE A 101 0.65 12.22 5.66
C PHE A 101 1.41 12.18 6.98
N PHE A 102 2.37 13.08 7.20
CA PHE A 102 3.14 13.14 8.44
C PHE A 102 2.25 13.37 9.68
N ILE A 103 1.31 14.32 9.60
CA ILE A 103 0.37 14.63 10.68
C ILE A 103 -0.49 13.40 11.01
N ASN A 104 -1.06 12.77 9.99
CA ASN A 104 -1.90 11.60 10.18
C ASN A 104 -1.09 10.43 10.73
N TRP A 105 0.13 10.21 10.21
CA TRP A 105 0.98 9.09 10.60
C TRP A 105 1.42 9.14 12.06
N LYS A 106 1.72 10.34 12.58
CA LYS A 106 2.05 10.56 13.99
C LYS A 106 0.87 10.26 14.92
N ASN A 107 -0.35 10.48 14.46
CA ASN A 107 -1.58 10.35 15.24
C ASN A 107 -2.27 8.98 15.08
N ARG A 108 -1.64 8.02 14.40
CA ARG A 108 -2.20 6.68 14.20
C ARG A 108 -2.28 5.87 15.49
N ILE A 109 -3.14 4.86 15.47
CA ILE A 109 -3.31 3.96 16.61
C ILE A 109 -2.07 3.07 16.81
N SER A 110 -1.51 2.51 15.72
CA SER A 110 -0.21 1.83 15.83
C SER A 110 0.90 2.86 15.87
N GLN A 111 1.69 2.82 16.93
CA GLN A 111 2.87 3.68 17.13
C GLN A 111 4.15 3.02 16.60
N ASN A 112 4.02 1.89 15.91
CA ASN A 112 5.12 1.24 15.21
C ASN A 112 5.44 1.99 13.91
N SER A 113 6.73 2.11 13.63
CA SER A 113 7.24 2.61 12.35
C SER A 113 6.86 1.67 11.19
N LEU A 114 6.85 2.22 9.98
CA LEU A 114 6.46 1.52 8.77
C LEU A 114 7.65 0.76 8.17
N SER A 115 7.46 -0.53 7.94
CA SER A 115 8.31 -1.32 7.06
C SER A 115 7.81 -1.22 5.61
N LEU A 116 8.57 -0.52 4.78
CA LEU A 116 8.30 -0.32 3.35
C LEU A 116 9.12 -1.30 2.50
N THR A 117 8.45 -2.06 1.63
CA THR A 117 9.11 -2.84 0.57
C THR A 117 8.59 -2.40 -0.79
N ILE A 118 9.49 -2.06 -1.71
CA ILE A 118 9.15 -1.72 -3.09
C ILE A 118 9.68 -2.84 -3.99
N TYR A 119 8.79 -3.43 -4.78
CA TYR A 119 9.16 -4.36 -5.84
C TYR A 119 9.52 -3.55 -7.09
N LYS A 120 10.70 -3.86 -7.65
CA LYS A 120 11.25 -3.24 -8.85
C LYS A 120 10.37 -3.54 -10.07
N ASN A 121 10.47 -2.66 -11.06
CA ASN A 121 9.85 -2.88 -12.36
C ASN A 121 10.50 -4.08 -13.10
N PHE A 122 9.92 -4.47 -14.24
CA PHE A 122 10.42 -5.58 -15.06
C PHE A 122 11.85 -5.35 -15.61
N ASP A 123 12.26 -4.08 -15.76
CA ASP A 123 13.60 -3.71 -16.20
C ASP A 123 14.65 -3.79 -15.06
N GLY A 124 14.23 -4.15 -13.85
CA GLY A 124 15.09 -4.25 -12.67
C GLY A 124 15.54 -2.91 -12.08
N PHE A 125 15.04 -1.80 -12.63
CA PHE A 125 15.22 -0.47 -12.04
C PHE A 125 14.16 -0.24 -10.97
N GLY A 126 14.63 0.02 -9.75
CA GLY A 126 13.76 0.43 -8.66
C GLY A 126 13.98 1.89 -8.29
N LEU A 127 13.11 2.34 -7.40
CA LEU A 127 13.12 3.66 -6.79
C LEU A 127 14.50 4.08 -6.24
N GLU A 128 15.29 3.13 -5.76
CA GLU A 128 16.63 3.36 -5.21
C GLU A 128 17.67 3.81 -6.23
N SER A 129 17.40 3.64 -7.52
CA SER A 129 18.27 4.11 -8.60
C SER A 129 18.31 5.64 -8.73
N ASN A 130 17.32 6.33 -8.16
CA ASN A 130 17.22 7.79 -8.17
C ASN A 130 17.68 8.38 -6.82
N VAL A 131 18.61 9.35 -6.88
CA VAL A 131 19.19 9.98 -5.70
C VAL A 131 18.17 10.80 -4.91
N GLU A 132 17.32 11.58 -5.58
CA GLU A 132 16.27 12.41 -4.95
C GLU A 132 15.26 11.52 -4.20
N ASN A 133 14.88 10.39 -4.81
CA ASN A 133 14.00 9.41 -4.18
C ASN A 133 14.61 8.89 -2.86
N MET A 134 15.89 8.56 -2.87
CA MET A 134 16.60 8.10 -1.68
C MET A 134 16.77 9.18 -0.62
N GLU A 135 16.81 10.46 -0.99
CA GLU A 135 16.80 11.57 -0.02
C GLU A 135 15.47 11.64 0.75
N ILE A 136 14.34 11.46 0.06
CA ILE A 136 13.01 11.40 0.67
C ILE A 136 12.93 10.21 1.64
N ILE A 137 13.33 9.01 1.20
CA ILE A 137 13.35 7.82 2.08
C ILE A 137 14.24 8.04 3.31
N LYS A 138 15.45 8.56 3.13
CA LYS A 138 16.37 8.86 4.25
C LYS A 138 15.80 9.90 5.21
N LYS A 139 15.11 10.93 4.71
CA LYS A 139 14.39 11.91 5.54
C LYS A 139 13.36 11.21 6.43
N TYR A 140 12.50 10.36 5.86
CA TYR A 140 11.46 9.64 6.61
C TYR A 140 12.01 8.57 7.56
N MET A 141 13.16 7.97 7.25
CA MET A 141 13.87 7.10 8.19
C MET A 141 14.43 7.86 9.39
N LYS A 142 15.03 9.05 9.17
CA LYS A 142 15.53 9.90 10.27
C LYS A 142 14.40 10.40 11.18
N LEU A 143 13.21 10.61 10.62
CA LEU A 143 12.01 10.99 11.37
C LEU A 143 11.38 9.83 12.15
N GLY A 144 11.89 8.60 12.01
CA GLY A 144 11.34 7.41 12.66
C GLY A 144 10.01 6.93 12.07
N ILE A 145 9.60 7.48 10.93
CA ILE A 145 8.37 7.06 10.24
C ILE A 145 8.57 5.73 9.53
N ILE A 146 9.71 5.60 8.84
CA ILE A 146 10.14 4.35 8.19
C ILE A 146 11.26 3.76 9.02
N ASP A 147 11.09 2.55 9.56
CA ASP A 147 12.18 1.85 10.24
C ASP A 147 12.97 0.97 9.28
N LYS A 148 12.29 0.45 8.26
CA LYS A 148 12.83 -0.52 7.32
C LYS A 148 12.42 -0.16 5.90
N PHE A 149 13.40 -0.05 5.02
CA PHE A 149 13.22 0.10 3.60
C PHE A 149 13.95 -1.03 2.87
N ILE A 150 13.24 -1.74 1.99
CA ILE A 150 13.78 -2.82 1.16
C ILE A 150 13.33 -2.61 -0.27
N THR A 151 14.22 -2.80 -1.23
CA THR A 151 13.85 -3.01 -2.63
C THR A 151 14.06 -4.47 -3.00
N LYS A 152 13.14 -5.03 -3.77
CA LYS A 152 13.19 -6.43 -4.23
C LYS A 152 13.01 -6.51 -5.73
N GLU A 153 13.75 -7.41 -6.36
CA GLU A 153 13.44 -7.80 -7.73
C GLU A 153 12.10 -8.52 -7.79
N TYR A 154 11.49 -8.50 -8.97
CA TYR A 154 10.30 -9.28 -9.22
C TYR A 154 10.66 -10.77 -9.16
N ASP A 155 10.26 -11.45 -8.08
CA ASP A 155 10.41 -12.89 -7.96
C ASP A 155 9.07 -13.56 -8.28
N TYR A 156 9.00 -14.24 -9.43
CA TYR A 156 7.85 -15.04 -9.86
C TYR A 156 7.48 -16.14 -8.84
N PHE A 157 8.35 -16.44 -7.86
CA PHE A 157 8.22 -17.54 -6.92
C PHE A 157 8.05 -17.13 -5.44
N GLU A 158 7.94 -15.83 -5.11
CA GLU A 158 7.55 -15.40 -3.75
C GLU A 158 6.05 -15.66 -3.50
N TYR A 159 5.69 -16.92 -3.22
CA TYR A 159 4.34 -17.39 -2.86
C TYR A 159 4.13 -17.46 -1.33
#